data_AF-A0A1G7FCQ3-F1
#
_entry.id   AF-A0A1G7FCQ3-F1
#
_cell.length_a   1.000
_cell.length_b   1.000
_cell.length_c   1.000
_cell.angle_alpha   90.00
_cell.angle_beta   90.00
_cell.angle_gamma   90.00
#
_symmetry.space_group_name_H-M   'P 1'
#
loop_
_entity.id
_entity.type
_entity.pdbx_description
1 polymer ?
#
loop_
_entity_poly.entity_id
_entity_poly.type
_entity_poly.pdbx_seq_one_letter_code
_entity_poly.pdbx_strand_id
1 'polypeptide(L)'
;MFSSSRLFPEHPDALTPVFTALGLPAPRTPTVTALVPDEAELRELGPSVDTVLRIESTDGNSLLLAVSFQGEPTPGISVGWAHWISYLHFEHRLPALLLAVCRDRTTAAWAAGPFEHRIGSWTSAAVEPRVLGPDDLPEAGTDKERVTRQPLLAALTTLVHSESAADDAVLTALARGLMSCGDTATARYLCEFVEVGLAGIAARGRWRGLLGSLACAQRETPNAVSSFRRPAARSLQAAS
;
A
#
# COMPACT_ATOMS: atom_id res chain seq x y z
N MET A 1 13.84 -15.99 3.41
CA MET A 1 14.77 -14.81 3.35
C MET A 1 14.08 -13.70 2.58
N PHE A 2 13.64 -12.65 3.27
CA PHE A 2 12.84 -11.57 2.69
C PHE A 2 13.62 -10.76 1.64
N SER A 3 12.98 -10.52 0.49
CA SER A 3 13.39 -9.41 -0.37
C SER A 3 12.86 -8.11 0.21
N SER A 4 13.68 -7.06 0.20
CA SER A 4 13.35 -5.78 0.83
C SER A 4 13.57 -4.60 -0.13
N SER A 5 12.67 -3.62 -0.07
CA SER A 5 12.77 -2.38 -0.84
C SER A 5 12.48 -1.21 0.08
N ARG A 6 13.38 -0.23 0.12
CA ARG A 6 13.19 1.00 0.87
C ARG A 6 12.09 1.84 0.21
N LEU A 7 11.18 2.35 1.02
CA LEU A 7 10.03 3.15 0.60
C LEU A 7 10.09 4.54 1.25
N PHE A 8 9.40 5.48 0.62
CA PHE A 8 9.24 6.87 1.03
C PHE A 8 10.53 7.69 1.30
N PRO A 9 11.68 7.48 0.62
CA PRO A 9 12.85 8.36 0.79
C PRO A 9 12.56 9.86 0.57
N GLU A 10 11.63 10.20 -0.31
CA GLU A 10 11.22 11.60 -0.56
C GLU A 10 10.08 12.08 0.35
N HIS A 11 9.53 11.19 1.18
CA HIS A 11 8.36 11.45 2.02
C HIS A 11 8.62 10.98 3.46
N PRO A 12 9.55 11.61 4.20
CA PRO A 12 9.92 11.20 5.56
C PRO A 12 8.74 11.21 6.55
N ASP A 13 7.71 12.03 6.27
CA ASP A 13 6.51 12.15 7.10
C ASP A 13 5.33 11.31 6.58
N ALA A 14 5.53 10.41 5.61
CA ALA A 14 4.45 9.66 4.95
C ALA A 14 3.57 8.85 5.92
N LEU A 15 4.14 8.40 7.04
CA LEU A 15 3.44 7.62 8.06
C LEU A 15 2.72 8.49 9.10
N THR A 16 3.13 9.74 9.29
CA THR A 16 2.60 10.60 10.36
C THR A 16 1.08 10.76 10.29
N PRO A 17 0.46 11.07 9.14
CA PRO A 17 -0.99 11.18 9.06
C PRO A 17 -1.72 9.86 9.35
N VAL A 18 -1.13 8.73 8.91
CA VAL A 18 -1.71 7.39 9.12
C VAL A 18 -1.71 7.06 10.61
N PHE A 19 -0.57 7.21 11.29
CA PHE A 19 -0.48 6.95 12.73
C PHE A 19 -1.35 7.90 13.54
N THR A 20 -1.50 9.16 13.10
CA THR A 20 -2.42 10.13 13.71
C THR A 20 -3.87 9.66 13.61
N ALA A 21 -4.31 9.20 12.43
CA ALA A 21 -5.66 8.66 12.23
C ALA A 21 -5.91 7.42 13.11
N LEU A 22 -4.88 6.61 13.35
CA LEU A 22 -4.93 5.45 14.25
C LEU A 22 -4.90 5.80 15.75
N GLY A 23 -4.71 7.08 16.11
CA GLY A 23 -4.52 7.51 17.50
C GLY A 23 -3.21 7.02 18.12
N LEU A 24 -2.19 6.76 17.31
CA LEU A 24 -0.88 6.23 17.71
C LEU A 24 0.23 7.29 17.59
N PRO A 25 1.29 7.20 18.41
CA PRO A 25 2.45 8.05 18.24
C PRO A 25 3.15 7.74 16.90
N ALA A 26 3.34 8.77 16.08
CA ALA A 26 4.04 8.63 14.82
C ALA A 26 5.55 8.35 15.06
N PRO A 27 6.17 7.47 14.25
CA PRO A 27 7.61 7.20 14.34
C PRO A 27 8.42 8.45 13.93
N ARG A 28 9.57 8.65 14.57
CA ARG A 28 10.47 9.78 14.30
C ARG A 28 11.46 9.43 13.19
N THR A 29 11.48 10.25 12.14
CA THR A 29 12.35 10.09 10.95
C THR A 29 12.40 8.63 10.46
N PRO A 30 11.24 8.02 10.15
CA PRO A 30 11.17 6.61 9.88
C PRO A 30 11.92 6.23 8.60
N THR A 31 12.63 5.10 8.65
CA THR A 31 13.00 4.36 7.45
C THR A 31 12.00 3.23 7.25
N VAL A 32 11.31 3.25 6.11
CA VAL A 32 10.27 2.28 5.79
C VAL A 32 10.80 1.30 4.76
N THR A 33 10.58 0.01 5.00
CA THR A 33 11.00 -1.06 4.11
C THR A 33 9.86 -2.05 3.94
N ALA A 34 9.46 -2.35 2.71
CA ALA A 34 8.53 -3.45 2.46
C ALA A 34 9.24 -4.79 2.69
N LEU A 35 8.61 -5.66 3.46
CA LEU A 35 9.03 -7.05 3.62
C LEU A 35 8.17 -7.94 2.74
N VAL A 36 8.82 -8.72 1.89
CA VAL A 36 8.15 -9.71 1.03
C VAL A 36 8.60 -11.10 1.48
N PRO A 37 7.74 -11.86 2.20
CA PRO A 37 8.04 -13.24 2.54
C PRO A 37 8.20 -14.08 1.28
N ASP A 38 9.03 -15.12 1.37
CA ASP A 38 9.19 -16.04 0.26
C ASP A 38 7.99 -16.98 0.12
N GLU A 39 7.95 -17.75 -0.97
CA GLU A 39 6.80 -18.62 -1.30
C GLU A 39 6.57 -19.71 -0.24
N ALA A 40 7.64 -20.19 0.40
CA ALA A 40 7.51 -21.21 1.43
C ALA A 40 6.92 -20.61 2.71
N GLU A 41 7.42 -19.44 3.12
CA GLU A 41 6.89 -18.66 4.25
C GLU A 41 5.41 -18.30 4.02
N LEU A 42 5.05 -17.79 2.84
CA LEU A 42 3.67 -17.44 2.50
C LEU A 42 2.71 -18.63 2.54
N ARG A 43 3.16 -19.81 2.07
CA ARG A 43 2.35 -21.04 2.11
C ARG A 43 2.08 -21.51 3.54
N GLU A 44 3.00 -21.25 4.46
CA GLU A 44 2.85 -21.57 5.88
C GLU A 44 1.96 -20.55 6.61
N LEU A 45 2.19 -19.26 6.37
CA LEU A 45 1.50 -18.18 7.06
C LEU A 45 0.06 -17.99 6.57
N GLY A 46 -0.19 -18.30 5.30
CA GLY A 46 -1.49 -18.13 4.66
C GLY A 46 -1.85 -16.66 4.37
N PRO A 47 -2.93 -16.41 3.63
CA PRO A 47 -3.23 -15.12 3.01
C PRO A 47 -4.00 -14.16 3.94
N SER A 48 -3.70 -14.13 5.24
CA SER A 48 -4.42 -13.26 6.19
C SER A 48 -3.85 -11.83 6.30
N VAL A 49 -2.62 -11.63 5.83
CA VAL A 49 -1.94 -10.33 5.76
C VAL A 49 -1.49 -10.12 4.31
N ASP A 50 -1.78 -8.96 3.76
CA ASP A 50 -1.52 -8.63 2.36
C ASP A 50 -0.13 -8.05 2.16
N THR A 51 0.37 -7.29 3.14
CA THR A 51 1.72 -6.72 3.09
C THR A 51 2.25 -6.42 4.50
N VAL A 52 3.58 -6.41 4.63
CA VAL A 52 4.25 -6.06 5.89
C VAL A 52 5.26 -4.95 5.63
N LEU A 53 5.19 -3.90 6.43
CA LEU A 53 6.15 -2.79 6.42
C LEU A 53 7.00 -2.84 7.68
N ARG A 54 8.32 -2.87 7.51
CA ARG A 54 9.28 -2.63 8.59
C ARG A 54 9.51 -1.14 8.71
N ILE A 55 9.23 -0.61 9.89
CA ILE A 55 9.36 0.81 10.21
C ILE A 55 10.46 0.95 11.25
N GLU A 56 11.59 1.51 10.85
CA GLU A 56 12.72 1.78 11.73
C GLU A 56 12.72 3.25 12.14
N SER A 57 12.58 3.51 13.44
CA SER A 57 12.49 4.85 14.00
C SER A 57 13.75 5.21 14.78
N THR A 58 14.20 6.46 14.70
CA THR A 58 15.46 6.89 15.36
C THR A 58 15.35 6.99 16.88
N ASP A 59 14.12 7.01 17.42
CA ASP A 59 13.83 7.02 18.85
C ASP A 59 13.74 5.62 19.48
N GLY A 60 14.05 4.57 18.72
CA GLY A 60 14.03 3.18 19.18
C GLY A 60 12.66 2.51 19.12
N ASN A 61 11.61 3.21 18.69
CA ASN A 61 10.25 2.67 18.58
C ASN A 61 10.01 1.97 17.23
N SER A 62 10.96 1.17 16.78
CA SER A 62 10.85 0.41 15.54
C SER A 62 9.80 -0.70 15.65
N LEU A 63 9.01 -0.91 14.61
CA LEU A 63 7.91 -1.88 14.60
C LEU A 63 7.68 -2.48 13.21
N LEU A 64 6.91 -3.56 13.18
CA LEU A 64 6.36 -4.14 11.96
C LEU A 64 4.89 -3.78 11.84
N LEU A 65 4.49 -3.26 10.70
CA LEU A 65 3.10 -2.95 10.38
C LEU A 65 2.60 -4.01 9.40
N ALA A 66 1.80 -4.96 9.90
CA ALA A 66 1.11 -5.94 9.09
C ALA A 66 -0.22 -5.34 8.62
N VAL A 67 -0.44 -5.26 7.31
CA VAL A 67 -1.63 -4.65 6.71
C VAL A 67 -2.50 -5.74 6.10
N SER A 68 -3.80 -5.70 6.42
CA SER A 68 -4.82 -6.58 5.86
C SER A 68 -5.95 -5.74 5.27
N PHE A 69 -6.27 -5.95 4.00
CA PHE A 69 -7.39 -5.29 3.33
C PHE A 69 -8.66 -6.12 3.50
N GLN A 70 -9.72 -5.48 3.99
CA GLN A 70 -10.97 -6.14 4.33
C GLN A 70 -12.13 -5.49 3.59
N GLY A 71 -12.76 -6.28 2.72
CA GLY A 71 -13.97 -5.89 1.99
C GLY A 71 -15.26 -6.40 2.62
N GLU A 72 -15.17 -7.48 3.40
CA GLU A 72 -16.29 -8.06 4.13
C GLU A 72 -15.75 -8.85 5.34
N PRO A 73 -16.56 -9.09 6.38
CA PRO A 73 -16.18 -9.95 7.49
C PRO A 73 -15.78 -11.35 7.02
N THR A 74 -14.55 -11.75 7.29
CA THR A 74 -14.03 -13.09 6.93
C THR A 74 -13.98 -13.98 8.18
N PRO A 75 -14.85 -15.00 8.30
CA PRO A 75 -14.82 -15.90 9.44
C PRO A 75 -13.48 -16.61 9.60
N GLY A 76 -12.93 -16.62 10.81
CA GLY A 76 -11.69 -17.34 11.13
C GLY A 76 -10.39 -16.64 10.72
N ILE A 77 -10.44 -15.50 10.02
CA ILE A 77 -9.23 -14.75 9.64
C ILE A 77 -8.40 -14.31 10.85
N SER A 78 -9.04 -14.13 12.01
CA SER A 78 -8.40 -13.76 13.27
C SER A 78 -7.35 -14.78 13.75
N VAL A 79 -7.52 -16.07 13.42
CA VAL A 79 -6.51 -17.11 13.71
C VAL A 79 -5.27 -16.87 12.86
N GLY A 80 -5.46 -16.57 11.58
CA GLY A 80 -4.38 -16.23 10.67
C GLY A 80 -3.67 -14.93 11.06
N TRP A 81 -4.42 -13.90 11.47
CA TRP A 81 -3.84 -12.69 12.04
C TRP A 81 -3.01 -12.96 13.29
N ALA A 82 -3.50 -13.79 14.23
CA ALA A 82 -2.74 -14.18 15.42
C ALA A 82 -1.44 -14.90 15.05
N HIS A 83 -1.50 -15.78 14.05
CA HIS A 83 -0.34 -16.50 13.53
C HIS A 83 0.70 -15.54 12.94
N TRP A 84 0.27 -14.64 12.04
CA TRP A 84 1.13 -13.63 11.44
C TRP A 84 1.82 -12.75 12.48
N ILE A 85 1.08 -12.21 13.45
CA ILE A 85 1.65 -11.35 14.49
C ILE A 85 2.66 -12.11 15.36
N SER A 86 2.35 -13.35 15.72
CA SER A 86 3.27 -14.20 16.49
C SER A 86 4.55 -14.52 15.71
N TYR A 87 4.41 -14.88 14.43
CA TYR A 87 5.54 -15.13 13.53
C TYR A 87 6.43 -13.89 13.37
N LEU A 88 5.83 -12.74 13.03
CA LEU A 88 6.56 -11.49 12.81
C LEU A 88 7.35 -11.07 14.05
N HIS A 89 6.73 -11.18 15.23
CA HIS A 89 7.40 -10.88 16.49
C HIS A 89 8.55 -11.85 16.78
N PHE A 90 8.33 -13.15 16.54
CA PHE A 90 9.34 -14.19 16.76
C PHE A 90 10.56 -14.00 15.85
N GLU A 91 10.31 -13.84 14.55
CA GLU A 91 11.34 -13.80 13.49
C GLU A 91 12.16 -12.51 13.57
N HIS A 92 11.50 -11.36 13.71
CA HIS A 92 12.17 -10.07 13.60
C HIS A 92 12.53 -9.42 14.93
N ARG A 93 12.05 -9.96 16.06
CA ARG A 93 12.27 -9.40 17.40
C ARG A 93 11.81 -7.93 17.54
N LEU A 94 10.79 -7.55 16.78
CA LEU A 94 10.16 -6.23 16.83
C LEU A 94 8.69 -6.37 17.19
N PRO A 95 8.09 -5.38 17.89
CA PRO A 95 6.64 -5.31 18.05
C PRO A 95 5.95 -5.33 16.67
N ALA A 96 4.86 -6.08 16.55
CA ALA A 96 4.05 -6.14 15.34
C ALA A 96 2.67 -5.53 15.61
N LEU A 97 2.29 -4.57 14.77
CA LEU A 97 1.00 -3.91 14.76
C LEU A 97 0.19 -4.42 13.57
N LEU A 98 -1.03 -4.90 13.84
CA LEU A 98 -1.98 -5.26 12.80
C LEU A 98 -2.83 -4.05 12.43
N LEU A 99 -2.89 -3.73 11.14
CA LEU A 99 -3.77 -2.73 10.55
C LEU A 99 -4.76 -3.41 9.60
N ALA A 100 -6.05 -3.37 9.95
CA ALA A 100 -7.14 -3.72 9.05
C ALA A 100 -7.61 -2.45 8.31
N VAL A 101 -7.55 -2.46 6.98
CA VAL A 101 -8.06 -1.39 6.12
C VAL A 101 -9.38 -1.84 5.55
N CYS A 102 -10.47 -1.21 5.96
CA CYS A 102 -11.83 -1.62 5.68
C CYS A 102 -12.50 -0.67 4.70
N ARG A 103 -13.21 -1.21 3.70
CA ARG A 103 -13.87 -0.42 2.64
C ARG A 103 -15.26 0.09 3.03
N ASP A 104 -15.83 -0.47 4.09
CA ASP A 104 -17.16 -0.10 4.57
C ASP A 104 -17.21 -0.09 6.11
N ARG A 105 -18.23 0.60 6.64
CA ARG A 105 -18.43 0.79 8.07
C ARG A 105 -18.75 -0.50 8.82
N THR A 106 -19.48 -1.42 8.20
CA THR A 106 -19.86 -2.70 8.81
C THR A 106 -18.63 -3.57 9.01
N THR A 107 -17.78 -3.67 7.99
CA THR A 107 -16.51 -4.39 8.06
C THR A 107 -15.55 -3.73 9.03
N ALA A 108 -15.47 -2.40 9.06
CA ALA A 108 -14.64 -1.68 10.03
C ALA A 108 -15.07 -1.95 11.48
N ALA A 109 -16.37 -1.87 11.77
CA ALA A 109 -16.91 -2.16 13.10
C ALA A 109 -16.65 -3.61 13.53
N TRP A 110 -16.76 -4.56 12.60
CA TRP A 110 -16.42 -5.96 12.87
C TRP A 110 -14.91 -6.15 13.11
N ALA A 111 -14.06 -5.55 12.27
CA ALA A 111 -12.62 -5.72 12.32
C ALA A 111 -11.98 -5.11 13.59
N ALA A 112 -12.68 -4.22 14.30
CA ALA A 112 -12.21 -3.65 15.55
C ALA A 112 -12.03 -4.69 16.66
N GLY A 113 -12.67 -5.87 16.55
CA GLY A 113 -12.55 -6.94 17.54
C GLY A 113 -13.07 -6.53 18.93
N PRO A 114 -12.48 -7.06 20.02
CA PRO A 114 -11.35 -7.99 20.06
C PRO A 114 -11.70 -9.38 19.52
N PHE A 115 -10.71 -10.09 18.98
CA PHE A 115 -10.84 -11.49 18.56
C PHE A 115 -10.11 -12.41 19.54
N GLU A 116 -10.87 -13.02 20.45
CA GLU A 116 -10.33 -13.88 21.49
C GLU A 116 -10.36 -15.37 21.11
N HIS A 117 -9.23 -16.05 21.30
CA HIS A 117 -9.12 -17.49 21.26
C HIS A 117 -9.23 -18.03 22.68
N ARG A 118 -10.39 -18.62 23.02
CA ARG A 118 -10.72 -19.01 24.40
C ARG A 118 -10.79 -20.53 24.57
N ILE A 119 -10.42 -20.99 25.77
CA ILE A 119 -10.64 -22.34 26.28
C ILE A 119 -11.48 -22.20 27.57
N GLY A 120 -12.79 -22.38 27.45
CA GLY A 120 -13.73 -22.06 28.54
C GLY A 120 -13.62 -20.59 28.96
N SER A 121 -13.28 -20.35 30.23
CA SER A 121 -13.10 -18.99 30.78
C SER A 121 -11.70 -18.40 30.56
N TRP A 122 -10.75 -19.15 29.98
CA TRP A 122 -9.37 -18.69 29.77
C TRP A 122 -9.16 -18.16 28.34
N THR A 123 -8.49 -17.03 28.17
CA THR A 123 -8.07 -16.50 26.86
C THR A 123 -6.62 -16.92 26.59
N SER A 124 -6.39 -17.78 25.60
CA SER A 124 -5.04 -18.22 25.22
C SER A 124 -4.33 -17.24 24.31
N ALA A 125 -5.07 -16.53 23.46
CA ALA A 125 -4.57 -15.46 22.61
C ALA A 125 -5.70 -14.47 22.30
N ALA A 126 -5.35 -13.21 22.07
CA ALA A 126 -6.27 -12.19 21.59
C ALA A 126 -5.59 -11.39 20.47
N VAL A 127 -6.38 -10.99 19.48
CA VAL A 127 -5.94 -10.08 18.41
C VAL A 127 -6.84 -8.86 18.45
N GLU A 128 -6.19 -7.69 18.50
CA GLU A 128 -6.83 -6.38 18.48
C GLU A 128 -6.25 -5.58 17.31
N PRO A 129 -6.87 -5.65 16.13
CA PRO A 129 -6.45 -4.86 14.99
C PRO A 129 -6.65 -3.37 15.26
N ARG A 130 -5.74 -2.54 14.74
CA ARG A 130 -6.07 -1.15 14.46
C ARG A 130 -6.83 -1.09 13.15
N VAL A 131 -7.87 -0.28 13.10
CA VAL A 131 -8.79 -0.22 11.96
C VAL A 131 -8.69 1.14 11.31
N LEU A 132 -8.69 1.16 9.97
CA LEU A 132 -9.02 2.33 9.17
C LEU A 132 -10.24 1.99 8.32
N GLY A 133 -11.34 2.69 8.55
CA GLY A 133 -12.55 2.63 7.75
C GLY A 133 -12.94 3.99 7.17
N PRO A 134 -14.11 4.06 6.52
CA PRO A 134 -14.61 5.30 5.90
C PRO A 134 -14.78 6.48 6.86
N ASP A 135 -14.94 6.23 8.17
CA ASP A 135 -15.14 7.28 9.17
C ASP A 135 -13.82 7.85 9.72
N ASP A 136 -12.71 7.15 9.52
CA ASP A 136 -11.38 7.55 10.03
C ASP A 136 -10.64 8.49 9.07
N LEU A 137 -11.00 8.47 7.78
CA LEU A 137 -10.35 9.25 6.73
C LEU A 137 -11.37 10.07 5.95
N PRO A 138 -11.05 11.34 5.60
CA PRO A 138 -12.00 12.21 4.92
C PRO A 138 -12.36 11.67 3.54
N GLU A 139 -13.66 11.71 3.22
CA GLU A 139 -14.19 11.39 1.88
C GLU A 139 -13.71 12.40 0.83
N ALA A 140 -13.40 13.64 1.25
CA ALA A 140 -12.82 14.67 0.39
C ALA A 140 -11.55 14.12 -0.28
N GLY A 141 -11.68 13.91 -1.59
CA GLY A 141 -10.91 12.95 -2.37
C GLY A 141 -9.41 13.18 -2.44
N THR A 142 -8.76 12.25 -3.11
CA THR A 142 -7.33 12.31 -3.42
C THR A 142 -7.11 13.27 -4.58
N ASP A 143 -6.49 14.43 -4.34
CA ASP A 143 -5.99 15.32 -5.40
C ASP A 143 -4.49 15.10 -5.67
N LYS A 144 -3.98 15.67 -6.77
CA LYS A 144 -2.58 15.51 -7.16
C LYS A 144 -1.60 15.98 -6.07
N GLU A 145 -1.90 17.10 -5.41
CA GLU A 145 -1.02 17.67 -4.39
C GLU A 145 -0.92 16.73 -3.18
N ARG A 146 -2.06 16.17 -2.74
CA ARG A 146 -2.12 15.19 -1.65
C ARG A 146 -1.39 13.91 -2.00
N VAL A 147 -1.49 13.41 -3.25
CA VAL A 147 -0.72 12.24 -3.69
C VAL A 147 0.77 12.53 -3.62
N THR A 148 1.22 13.70 -4.09
CA THR A 148 2.64 14.03 -4.07
C THR A 148 3.15 14.28 -2.65
N ARG A 149 2.36 14.87 -1.75
CA ARG A 149 2.83 15.16 -0.38
C ARG A 149 2.72 13.96 0.56
N GLN A 150 1.66 13.17 0.42
CA GLN A 150 1.28 12.11 1.36
C GLN A 150 0.77 10.87 0.58
N PRO A 151 1.65 10.22 -0.21
CA PRO A 151 1.24 9.19 -1.15
C PRO A 151 0.61 7.97 -0.48
N LEU A 152 1.10 7.58 0.71
CA LEU A 152 0.50 6.47 1.47
C LEU A 152 -0.90 6.80 2.00
N LEU A 153 -1.09 7.99 2.58
CA LEU A 153 -2.41 8.43 3.05
C LEU A 153 -3.39 8.51 1.89
N ALA A 154 -2.95 9.04 0.75
CA ALA A 154 -3.75 9.10 -0.47
C ALA A 154 -4.19 7.71 -0.94
N ALA A 155 -3.28 6.73 -0.96
CA ALA A 155 -3.59 5.34 -1.29
C ALA A 155 -4.60 4.71 -0.31
N LEU A 156 -4.38 4.84 1.00
CA LEU A 156 -5.29 4.35 2.03
C LEU A 156 -6.67 5.00 1.94
N THR A 157 -6.73 6.31 1.77
CA THR A 157 -8.00 7.05 1.65
C THR A 157 -8.78 6.59 0.42
N THR A 158 -8.09 6.35 -0.71
CA THR A 158 -8.73 5.79 -1.91
C THR A 158 -9.26 4.38 -1.66
N LEU A 159 -8.54 3.54 -0.92
CA LEU A 159 -8.99 2.18 -0.61
C LEU A 159 -10.21 2.14 0.32
N VAL A 160 -10.20 2.90 1.42
CA VAL A 160 -11.33 2.91 2.37
C VAL A 160 -12.61 3.47 1.75
N HIS A 161 -12.50 4.33 0.73
CA HIS A 161 -13.65 4.91 0.03
C HIS A 161 -13.95 4.26 -1.33
N SER A 162 -13.32 3.12 -1.64
CA SER A 162 -13.40 2.47 -2.97
C SER A 162 -14.73 1.78 -3.32
N GLU A 163 -15.70 1.80 -2.40
CA GLU A 163 -17.08 1.36 -2.65
C GLU A 163 -18.06 2.55 -2.74
N SER A 164 -17.58 3.77 -2.51
CA SER A 164 -18.39 4.98 -2.66
C SER A 164 -18.53 5.37 -4.15
N ALA A 165 -19.64 6.03 -4.51
CA ALA A 165 -19.95 6.39 -5.90
C ALA A 165 -18.94 7.37 -6.57
N ALA A 166 -17.92 7.85 -5.83
CA ALA A 166 -16.93 8.85 -6.28
C ALA A 166 -15.65 8.25 -6.94
N ASP A 167 -15.66 6.95 -7.22
CA ASP A 167 -14.48 6.14 -7.51
C ASP A 167 -13.55 6.61 -8.65
N ASP A 168 -14.06 7.00 -9.80
CA ASP A 168 -13.21 7.08 -11.00
C ASP A 168 -12.29 8.31 -11.01
N ALA A 169 -12.78 9.45 -10.54
CA ALA A 169 -11.97 10.66 -10.46
C ALA A 169 -10.85 10.50 -9.42
N VAL A 170 -11.15 9.87 -8.29
CA VAL A 170 -10.20 9.62 -7.19
C VAL A 170 -9.14 8.60 -7.60
N LEU A 171 -9.52 7.48 -8.21
CA LEU A 171 -8.59 6.48 -8.75
C LEU A 171 -7.69 7.09 -9.83
N THR A 172 -8.26 7.91 -10.72
CA THR A 172 -7.51 8.58 -11.78
C THR A 172 -6.50 9.58 -11.21
N ALA A 173 -6.90 10.38 -10.21
CA ALA A 173 -6.03 11.35 -9.56
C ALA A 173 -4.88 10.66 -8.82
N LEU A 174 -5.17 9.56 -8.10
CA LEU A 174 -4.16 8.74 -7.46
C LEU A 174 -3.17 8.16 -8.48
N ALA A 175 -3.67 7.50 -9.53
CA ALA A 175 -2.82 6.89 -10.56
C ALA A 175 -1.90 7.93 -11.22
N ARG A 176 -2.44 9.09 -11.62
CA ARG A 176 -1.64 10.18 -12.21
C ARG A 176 -0.63 10.74 -11.24
N GLY A 177 -1.00 10.91 -9.97
CA GLY A 177 -0.10 11.42 -8.93
C GLY A 177 1.07 10.46 -8.68
N LEU A 178 0.81 9.16 -8.56
CA LEU A 178 1.84 8.13 -8.38
C LEU A 178 2.76 8.04 -9.61
N MET A 179 2.20 8.07 -10.83
CA MET A 179 3.01 8.05 -12.06
C MET A 179 3.81 9.33 -12.29
N SER A 180 3.48 10.42 -11.58
CA SER A 180 4.23 11.68 -11.58
C SER A 180 5.17 11.81 -10.39
N CYS A 181 5.21 10.82 -9.49
CA CYS A 181 6.11 10.80 -8.35
C CYS A 181 7.55 10.51 -8.82
N GLY A 182 8.53 11.26 -8.30
CA GLY A 182 9.94 11.05 -8.62
C GLY A 182 10.47 9.71 -8.08
N ASP A 183 9.92 9.27 -6.95
CA ASP A 183 10.24 8.00 -6.32
C ASP A 183 9.51 6.82 -6.98
N THR A 184 10.19 6.22 -7.95
CA THR A 184 9.67 5.08 -8.72
C THR A 184 9.45 3.82 -7.85
N ALA A 185 10.25 3.61 -6.80
CA ALA A 185 10.10 2.43 -5.95
C ALA A 185 8.83 2.53 -5.10
N THR A 186 8.61 3.69 -4.48
CA THR A 186 7.37 3.99 -3.75
C THR A 186 6.15 3.98 -4.64
N ALA A 187 6.22 4.62 -5.82
CA ALA A 187 5.12 4.63 -6.77
C ALA A 187 4.71 3.21 -7.19
N ARG A 188 5.69 2.37 -7.55
CA ARG A 188 5.45 0.98 -7.93
C ARG A 188 4.82 0.18 -6.79
N TYR A 189 5.37 0.29 -5.58
CA TYR A 189 4.83 -0.38 -4.40
C TYR A 189 3.38 0.04 -4.13
N LEU A 190 3.09 1.35 -4.15
CA LEU A 190 1.73 1.83 -3.90
C LEU A 190 0.74 1.45 -5.00
N CYS A 191 1.19 1.33 -6.26
CA CYS A 191 0.34 0.83 -7.32
C CYS A 191 -0.10 -0.61 -7.10
N GLU A 192 0.81 -1.46 -6.64
CA GLU A 192 0.54 -2.85 -6.27
C GLU A 192 -0.31 -2.92 -5.00
N PHE A 193 0.03 -2.15 -3.96
CA PHE A 193 -0.72 -2.02 -2.71
C PHE A 193 -2.20 -1.69 -2.96
N VAL A 194 -2.47 -0.71 -3.81
CA VAL A 194 -3.85 -0.33 -4.18
C VAL A 194 -4.51 -1.43 -5.01
N GLU A 195 -3.81 -2.04 -5.96
CA GLU A 195 -4.39 -3.12 -6.75
C GLU A 195 -4.82 -4.32 -5.88
N VAL A 196 -4.00 -4.69 -4.88
CA VAL A 196 -4.30 -5.76 -3.92
C VAL A 196 -5.51 -5.37 -3.07
N GLY A 197 -5.54 -4.16 -2.52
CA GLY A 197 -6.67 -3.70 -1.69
C GLY A 197 -8.01 -3.57 -2.44
N LEU A 198 -7.98 -3.42 -3.76
CA LEU A 198 -9.18 -3.41 -4.61
C LEU A 198 -9.65 -4.83 -5.01
N ALA A 199 -9.06 -5.90 -4.47
CA ALA A 199 -9.49 -7.27 -4.79
C ALA A 199 -10.99 -7.49 -4.55
N GLY A 200 -11.62 -8.20 -5.48
CA GLY A 200 -13.05 -8.55 -5.41
C GLY A 200 -14.03 -7.49 -5.90
N ILE A 201 -13.59 -6.27 -6.27
CA ILE A 201 -14.47 -5.19 -6.75
C ILE A 201 -14.11 -4.67 -8.14
N ALA A 202 -15.09 -4.07 -8.83
CA ALA A 202 -14.94 -3.56 -10.19
C ALA A 202 -13.85 -2.47 -10.33
N ALA A 203 -13.61 -1.72 -9.26
CA ALA A 203 -12.56 -0.70 -9.19
C ALA A 203 -11.17 -1.23 -9.55
N ARG A 204 -10.85 -2.50 -9.25
CA ARG A 204 -9.57 -3.12 -9.62
C ARG A 204 -9.35 -3.19 -11.12
N GLY A 205 -10.39 -3.51 -11.89
CA GLY A 205 -10.33 -3.54 -13.35
C GLY A 205 -10.05 -2.15 -13.91
N ARG A 206 -10.72 -1.13 -13.36
CA ARG A 206 -10.53 0.28 -13.73
C ARG A 206 -9.12 0.76 -13.38
N TRP A 207 -8.63 0.42 -12.19
CA TRP A 207 -7.26 0.70 -11.75
C TRP A 207 -6.20 0.17 -12.73
N ARG A 208 -6.30 -1.11 -13.12
CA ARG A 208 -5.39 -1.73 -14.11
C ARG A 208 -5.47 -1.03 -15.46
N GLY A 209 -6.67 -0.69 -15.93
CA GLY A 209 -6.88 0.03 -17.17
C GLY A 209 -6.22 1.42 -17.17
N LEU A 210 -6.36 2.16 -16.06
CA LEU A 210 -5.73 3.47 -15.87
C LEU A 210 -4.20 3.39 -15.90
N LEU A 211 -3.61 2.45 -15.16
CA LEU A 211 -2.16 2.26 -15.16
C LEU A 211 -1.63 1.86 -16.53
N GLY A 212 -2.32 0.96 -17.25
CA GLY A 212 -1.96 0.59 -18.61
C GLY A 212 -2.00 1.76 -19.59
N SER A 213 -3.05 2.59 -19.52
CA SER A 213 -3.19 3.78 -20.35
C SER A 213 -2.11 4.82 -20.07
N LEU A 214 -1.81 5.10 -18.79
CA LEU A 214 -0.78 6.06 -18.38
C LEU A 214 0.63 5.59 -18.78
N ALA A 215 0.92 4.29 -18.61
CA ALA A 215 2.18 3.71 -19.06
C ALA A 215 2.35 3.78 -20.59
N CYS A 216 1.27 3.64 -21.36
CA CYS A 216 1.30 3.84 -22.81
C CYS A 216 1.57 5.31 -23.17
N ALA A 217 0.86 6.24 -22.53
CA ALA A 217 1.00 7.67 -22.78
C ALA A 217 2.43 8.20 -22.48
N GLN A 218 3.07 7.69 -21.42
CA GLN A 218 4.48 8.02 -21.10
C GLN A 218 5.48 7.48 -22.13
N ARG A 219 5.15 6.40 -22.86
CA ARG A 219 5.99 5.90 -23.96
C ARG A 219 5.84 6.72 -25.23
N GLU A 220 4.69 7.36 -25.43
CA GLU A 220 4.38 8.18 -26.62
C GLU A 220 4.85 9.62 -26.50
N THR A 221 5.09 10.14 -25.29
CA THR A 221 5.76 11.45 -25.10
C THR A 221 7.23 11.35 -25.48
N PRO A 222 7.70 11.99 -26.58
CA PRO A 222 9.12 11.99 -26.89
C PRO A 222 9.83 12.84 -25.84
N ASN A 223 10.81 12.26 -25.15
CA ASN A 223 11.76 13.02 -24.34
C ASN A 223 12.38 14.13 -25.21
N ALA A 224 11.94 15.37 -24.99
CA ALA A 224 12.56 16.54 -25.58
C ALA A 224 13.70 17.01 -24.69
N VAL A 225 14.90 16.42 -24.85
CA VAL A 225 16.18 17.15 -24.75
C VAL A 225 17.17 16.57 -25.77
N SER A 226 17.68 17.48 -26.61
CA SER A 226 18.66 17.39 -27.71
C SER A 226 19.92 16.58 -27.40
N SER A 227 20.73 16.04 -28.31
CA SER A 227 21.04 16.32 -29.72
C SER A 227 22.02 15.22 -30.19
N PHE A 228 22.00 14.81 -31.47
CA PHE A 228 23.13 15.01 -32.40
C PHE A 228 22.75 14.56 -33.83
N ARG A 229 23.29 15.31 -34.79
CA ARG A 229 22.94 15.43 -36.21
C ARG A 229 22.94 14.13 -37.02
N ARG A 230 22.01 14.04 -37.98
CA ARG A 230 22.24 13.38 -39.29
C ARG A 230 23.15 14.27 -40.15
N PRO A 231 24.12 13.71 -40.90
CA PRO A 231 24.47 14.25 -42.20
C PRO A 231 23.58 13.64 -43.29
N ALA A 232 23.29 14.47 -44.28
CA ALA A 232 22.43 14.18 -45.41
C ALA A 232 22.98 13.08 -46.35
N ALA A 233 22.06 12.42 -47.03
CA ALA A 233 22.34 11.59 -48.20
C ALA A 233 22.97 12.44 -49.33
N ARG A 234 23.94 11.86 -50.04
CA ARG A 234 24.21 12.18 -51.45
C ARG A 234 23.94 10.92 -52.27
N SER A 235 23.06 11.08 -53.23
CA SER A 235 22.61 10.07 -54.18
C SER A 235 23.64 9.85 -55.29
N LEU A 236 23.81 8.56 -55.64
CA LEU A 236 24.16 7.92 -56.92
C LEU A 236 24.55 8.80 -58.13
N GLN A 237 25.64 8.41 -58.82
CA GLN A 237 25.54 7.80 -60.16
C GLN A 237 26.85 7.11 -60.62
N ALA A 238 26.69 6.26 -61.64
CA ALA A 238 27.53 5.15 -62.05
C ALA A 238 28.49 5.43 -63.24
N ALA A 239 29.21 4.37 -63.63
CA ALA A 239 29.89 4.07 -64.91
C ALA A 239 31.37 4.49 -65.07
N SER A 240 32.27 3.51 -65.02
CA SER A 240 32.80 2.81 -66.21
C SER A 240 33.33 1.44 -65.81
#